data_AF-A0A5P0JH87-F1
#
_entry.id   AF-A0A5P0JH87-F1
#
_cell.length_a   1.000
_cell.length_b   1.000
_cell.length_c   1.000
_cell.angle_alpha   90.00
_cell.angle_beta   90.00
_cell.angle_gamma   90.00
#
_symmetry.space_group_name_H-M   'P 1'
#
loop_
_entity.id
_entity.type
_entity.pdbx_description
1 polymer ?
#
loop_
_entity_poly.entity_id
_entity_poly.type
_entity_poly.pdbx_seq_one_letter_code
_entity_poly.pdbx_strand_id
1 'polypeptide(L)'
;NDEDALKEIFKRSNIRMAGNVCNQMKKEALFRPKPSPELVQELQMLDEGNVAAFEGRDIATFDLAIIRTLPRLKGISANLRKQLINSNDEQTIESMARYMPDNEILELTDQQLGYQPVVLGLLDREQLSVEIMTRMSRLPDGVGPLNLALRENLPLDIVMTLAKRDWDMIIQELYKDAWLLPESIIDGYIRSDDSSIRQVGAGGQLTYNQAMQLANDSSNNVVTSLAFKLAEMKHHGQLLRMTPQESDKVAAYLYQKFENDDDLIRVLFLALPDNLQFNFVKRMEKKSPAYFCCRDMQVIHSDAALQRLLTRFNDPEGWSNLAKNQYLSTSMKQKIWQRALSHRKNNPKADS
;
A
#
# COMPACT_ATOMS: atom_id res chain seq x y z
N ASN A 1 5.34 31.99 -22.06
CA ASN A 1 6.51 31.83 -21.18
C ASN A 1 6.40 32.79 -20.01
N ASP A 2 5.66 32.38 -18.98
CA ASP A 2 5.45 33.17 -17.75
C ASP A 2 6.75 33.45 -16.98
N GLU A 3 7.84 32.74 -17.30
CA GLU A 3 9.17 32.90 -16.73
C GLU A 3 9.82 34.26 -17.01
N ASP A 4 9.54 34.87 -18.17
CA ASP A 4 10.17 36.14 -18.58
C ASP A 4 9.44 37.35 -18.01
N ALA A 5 8.11 37.28 -17.85
CA ALA A 5 7.32 38.30 -17.17
C ALA A 5 7.65 38.36 -15.67
N LEU A 6 7.90 37.20 -15.05
CA LEU A 6 8.40 37.07 -13.68
C LEU A 6 9.75 37.79 -13.51
N LYS A 7 10.73 37.51 -14.39
CA LYS A 7 12.05 38.15 -14.34
C LYS A 7 11.95 39.67 -14.52
N GLU A 8 11.02 40.18 -15.34
CA GLU A 8 10.85 41.62 -15.57
C GLU A 8 10.17 42.36 -14.40
N ILE A 9 9.11 41.79 -13.79
CA ILE A 9 8.46 42.40 -12.62
C ILE A 9 9.44 42.47 -11.45
N PHE A 10 10.22 41.41 -11.22
CA PHE A 10 11.19 41.33 -10.14
C PHE A 10 12.54 42.02 -10.43
N LYS A 11 12.86 42.35 -11.69
CA LYS A 11 14.01 43.21 -12.03
C LYS A 11 13.72 44.70 -11.83
N ARG A 12 12.47 45.12 -12.04
CA ARG A 12 12.08 46.55 -11.94
C ARG A 12 11.85 46.99 -10.51
N SER A 13 11.38 46.09 -9.66
CA SER A 13 11.38 46.27 -8.21
C SER A 13 12.77 45.88 -7.70
N ASN A 14 13.50 46.75 -7.00
CA ASN A 14 14.83 46.48 -6.43
C ASN A 14 14.82 45.43 -5.28
N ILE A 15 13.92 44.44 -5.37
CA ILE A 15 13.56 43.49 -4.33
C ILE A 15 14.37 42.22 -4.57
N ARG A 16 15.42 42.03 -3.78
CA ARG A 16 15.99 40.70 -3.56
C ARG A 16 14.97 39.91 -2.74
N MET A 17 13.99 39.27 -3.40
CA MET A 17 13.24 38.22 -2.72
C MET A 17 14.15 37.01 -2.56
N ALA A 18 14.40 36.57 -1.33
CA ALA A 18 15.04 35.30 -1.04
C ALA A 18 14.18 34.18 -1.63
N GLY A 19 14.69 33.44 -2.61
CA GLY A 19 13.91 32.58 -3.51
C GLY A 19 12.98 31.50 -2.92
N ASN A 20 12.82 31.38 -1.60
CA ASN A 20 11.96 30.41 -0.93
C ASN A 20 10.46 30.70 -1.14
N VAL A 21 9.98 31.93 -0.97
CA VAL A 21 8.54 32.25 -1.10
C VAL A 21 8.07 32.10 -2.56
N CYS A 22 8.87 32.59 -3.51
CA CYS A 22 8.54 32.51 -4.95
C CYS A 22 8.53 31.06 -5.48
N ASN A 23 9.46 30.22 -5.02
CA ASN A 23 9.45 28.78 -5.34
C ASN A 23 8.22 28.06 -4.78
N GLN A 24 7.72 28.51 -3.63
CA GLN A 24 6.57 27.93 -2.96
C GLN A 24 5.25 28.29 -3.65
N MET A 25 5.07 29.55 -4.05
CA MET A 25 3.90 29.99 -4.82
C MET A 25 3.79 29.26 -6.17
N LYS A 26 4.93 28.94 -6.80
CA LYS A 26 4.98 28.13 -8.02
C LYS A 26 4.53 26.69 -7.78
N LYS A 27 4.93 26.07 -6.66
CA LYS A 27 4.54 24.70 -6.31
C LYS A 27 3.05 24.58 -6.01
N GLU A 28 2.45 25.60 -5.39
CA GLU A 28 1.04 25.58 -4.98
C GLU A 28 0.07 26.17 -6.02
N ALA A 29 0.55 26.51 -7.23
CA ALA A 29 -0.22 27.12 -8.31
C ALA A 29 -0.98 28.41 -7.91
N LEU A 30 -0.48 29.13 -6.90
CA LEU A 30 -1.08 30.38 -6.39
C LEU A 30 -0.69 31.61 -7.23
N PHE A 31 -0.09 31.40 -8.40
CA PHE A 31 0.44 32.47 -9.24
C PHE A 31 -0.68 33.22 -9.99
N ARG A 32 -0.60 34.54 -9.96
CA ARG A 32 -1.44 35.42 -10.77
C ARG A 32 -0.55 36.32 -11.64
N PRO A 33 -0.81 36.43 -12.95
CA PRO A 33 0.04 37.22 -13.87
C PRO A 33 0.04 38.73 -13.59
N LYS A 34 -0.90 39.25 -12.77
CA LYS A 34 -0.94 40.65 -12.32
C LYS A 34 -1.41 40.71 -10.85
N PRO A 35 -0.52 40.52 -9.86
CA PRO A 35 -0.88 40.66 -8.45
C PRO A 35 -1.23 42.12 -8.12
N SER A 36 -2.09 42.34 -7.12
CA SER A 36 -2.39 43.70 -6.66
C SER A 36 -1.17 44.31 -5.94
N PRO A 37 -1.05 45.65 -5.89
CA PRO A 37 0.04 46.31 -5.16
C PRO A 37 0.13 45.88 -3.69
N GLU A 38 -1.02 45.66 -3.05
CA GLU A 38 -1.12 45.21 -1.66
C GLU A 38 -0.54 43.81 -1.49
N LEU A 39 -0.90 42.88 -2.38
CA LEU A 39 -0.36 41.52 -2.37
C LEU A 39 1.16 41.52 -2.60
N VAL A 40 1.66 42.35 -3.52
CA VAL A 40 3.12 42.49 -3.75
C VAL A 40 3.82 42.96 -2.48
N GLN A 41 3.24 43.92 -1.78
CA GLN A 41 3.79 44.46 -0.55
C GLN A 41 3.80 43.42 0.57
N GLU A 42 2.71 42.67 0.75
CA GLU A 42 2.63 41.60 1.75
C GLU A 42 3.61 40.47 1.48
N LEU A 43 3.76 40.05 0.22
CA LEU A 43 4.74 39.04 -0.16
C LEU A 43 6.17 39.49 0.11
N GLN A 44 6.47 40.77 -0.12
CA GLN A 44 7.76 41.35 0.21
C GLN A 44 8.00 41.31 1.73
N MET A 45 6.99 41.63 2.55
CA MET A 45 7.12 41.55 4.01
C MET A 45 7.38 40.10 4.49
N LEU A 46 6.72 39.10 3.89
CA LEU A 46 6.98 37.69 4.22
C LEU A 46 8.41 37.27 3.85
N ASP A 47 8.90 37.72 2.70
CA ASP A 47 10.24 37.41 2.23
C ASP A 47 11.34 38.02 3.12
N GLU A 48 11.11 39.26 3.56
CA GLU A 48 11.97 39.95 4.53
C GLU A 48 11.88 39.37 5.96
N GLY A 49 11.00 38.37 6.18
CA GLY A 49 10.75 37.76 7.48
C GLY A 49 10.02 38.68 8.47
N ASN A 50 9.43 39.78 7.99
CA ASN A 50 8.72 40.76 8.80
C ASN A 50 7.30 40.28 9.13
N VAL A 51 7.22 39.19 9.90
CA VAL A 51 5.96 38.58 10.32
C VAL A 51 5.13 39.47 11.25
N ALA A 52 5.76 40.45 11.91
CA ALA A 52 5.10 41.41 12.80
C ALA A 52 4.07 42.29 12.06
N ALA A 53 4.28 42.53 10.76
CA ALA A 53 3.34 43.30 9.94
C ALA A 53 1.96 42.63 9.74
N PHE A 54 1.85 41.33 10.06
CA PHE A 54 0.60 40.57 9.98
C PHE A 54 -0.11 40.47 11.34
N GLU A 55 0.49 40.97 12.41
CA GLU A 55 -0.09 40.92 13.75
C GLU A 55 -1.30 41.86 13.89
N GLY A 56 -2.30 41.41 14.65
CA GLY A 56 -3.51 42.19 14.93
C GLY A 56 -4.47 42.36 13.76
N ARG A 57 -4.12 41.85 12.57
CA ARG A 57 -5.00 41.82 11.40
C ARG A 57 -5.86 40.55 11.42
N ASP A 58 -7.05 40.66 10.84
CA ASP A 58 -7.93 39.52 10.59
C ASP A 58 -7.47 38.79 9.33
N ILE A 59 -7.19 37.48 9.45
CA ILE A 59 -6.75 36.64 8.32
C ILE A 59 -7.78 36.59 7.19
N ALA A 60 -9.06 36.88 7.46
CA ALA A 60 -10.09 36.95 6.43
C ALA A 60 -9.83 38.07 5.39
N THR A 61 -8.97 39.03 5.73
CA THR A 61 -8.56 40.13 4.84
C THR A 61 -7.33 39.78 4.00
N PHE A 62 -6.66 38.66 4.27
CA PHE A 62 -5.43 38.29 3.58
C PHE A 62 -5.73 37.56 2.27
N ASP A 63 -4.83 37.70 1.30
CA ASP A 63 -4.88 36.86 0.11
C ASP A 63 -4.54 35.40 0.48
N LEU A 64 -5.14 34.45 -0.25
CA LEU A 64 -4.91 33.02 -0.10
C LEU A 64 -3.41 32.65 -0.09
N ALA A 65 -2.60 33.35 -0.89
CA ALA A 65 -1.17 33.07 -0.95
C ALA A 65 -0.41 33.45 0.33
N ILE A 66 -0.89 34.48 1.04
CA ILE A 66 -0.34 34.90 2.32
C ILE A 66 -0.70 33.86 3.39
N ILE A 67 -1.98 33.50 3.51
CA ILE A 67 -2.44 32.56 4.54
C ILE A 67 -1.88 31.14 4.36
N ARG A 68 -1.53 30.71 3.15
CA ARG A 68 -0.85 29.42 2.92
C ARG A 68 0.66 29.46 3.20
N THR A 69 1.26 30.64 3.17
CA THR A 69 2.70 30.80 3.43
C THR A 69 2.99 31.01 4.92
N LEU A 70 2.16 31.78 5.62
CA LEU A 70 2.34 32.13 7.03
C LEU A 70 2.62 30.93 7.97
N PRO A 71 1.92 29.78 7.89
CA PRO A 71 2.14 28.64 8.78
C PRO A 71 3.58 28.11 8.82
N ARG A 72 4.35 28.29 7.74
CA ARG A 72 5.72 27.78 7.60
C ARG A 72 6.78 28.74 8.15
N LEU A 73 6.39 29.96 8.50
CA LEU A 73 7.31 30.97 8.99
C LEU A 73 7.52 30.85 10.50
N LYS A 74 8.78 30.95 10.92
CA LYS A 74 9.13 31.05 12.34
C LYS A 74 8.75 32.43 12.88
N GLY A 75 8.35 32.49 14.14
CA GLY A 75 8.13 33.76 14.85
C GLY A 75 6.76 34.41 14.65
N ILE A 76 5.83 33.79 13.92
CA ILE A 76 4.43 34.26 13.93
C ILE A 76 3.85 34.22 15.36
N SER A 77 2.93 35.11 15.69
CA SER A 77 2.34 35.17 17.05
C SER A 77 1.37 34.01 17.33
N ALA A 78 1.17 33.69 18.60
CA ALA A 78 0.18 32.69 19.02
C ALA A 78 -1.25 33.07 18.58
N ASN A 79 -1.58 34.36 18.59
CA ASN A 79 -2.88 34.85 18.12
C ASN A 79 -3.06 34.58 16.62
N LEU A 80 -2.03 34.85 15.82
CA LEU A 80 -2.07 34.57 14.38
C LEU A 80 -2.16 33.07 14.09
N ARG A 81 -1.42 32.21 14.83
CA ARG A 81 -1.56 30.75 14.73
C ARG A 81 -2.99 30.28 15.05
N LYS A 82 -3.61 30.82 16.10
CA LYS A 82 -4.99 30.52 16.46
C LYS A 82 -5.99 30.93 15.37
N GLN A 83 -5.74 32.02 14.66
CA GLN A 83 -6.55 32.36 13.49
C GLN A 83 -6.32 31.37 12.34
N LEU A 84 -5.07 31.07 12.00
CA LEU A 84 -4.70 30.20 10.86
C LEU A 84 -5.22 28.77 11.01
N ILE A 85 -5.16 28.18 12.22
CA ILE A 85 -5.70 26.83 12.47
C ILE A 85 -7.24 26.79 12.39
N ASN A 86 -7.90 27.94 12.45
CA ASN A 86 -9.34 28.13 12.28
C ASN A 86 -9.70 28.75 10.91
N SER A 87 -8.79 28.71 9.94
CA SER A 87 -9.03 29.18 8.58
C SER A 87 -10.13 28.37 7.88
N ASN A 88 -10.73 28.92 6.83
CA ASN A 88 -11.62 28.14 5.95
C ASN A 88 -10.84 27.37 4.85
N ASP A 89 -9.52 27.57 4.76
CA ASP A 89 -8.65 26.88 3.80
C ASP A 89 -7.98 25.66 4.44
N GLU A 90 -8.34 24.45 3.97
CA GLU A 90 -7.84 23.19 4.51
C GLU A 90 -6.31 23.06 4.42
N GLN A 91 -5.69 23.56 3.35
CA GLN A 91 -4.23 23.50 3.18
C GLN A 91 -3.50 24.40 4.19
N THR A 92 -4.06 25.58 4.48
CA THR A 92 -3.59 26.44 5.58
C THR A 92 -3.71 25.72 6.92
N ILE A 93 -4.84 25.07 7.21
CA ILE A 93 -5.03 24.31 8.47
C ILE A 93 -4.00 23.18 8.57
N GLU A 94 -3.84 22.37 7.52
CA GLU A 94 -2.89 21.26 7.49
C GLU A 94 -1.45 21.76 7.71
N SER A 95 -1.05 22.80 6.97
CA SER A 95 0.28 23.41 7.15
C SER A 95 0.42 23.98 8.57
N MET A 96 -0.63 24.57 9.14
CA MET A 96 -0.58 25.10 10.49
C MET A 96 -0.42 24.00 11.52
N ALA A 97 -1.21 22.93 11.46
CA ALA A 97 -1.10 21.78 12.36
C ALA A 97 0.30 21.13 12.31
N ARG A 98 0.94 21.12 11.14
CA ARG A 98 2.30 20.61 10.97
C ARG A 98 3.36 21.41 11.76
N TYR A 99 3.25 22.73 11.80
CA TYR A 99 4.28 23.60 12.38
C TYR A 99 3.89 24.26 13.71
N MET A 100 2.63 24.14 14.14
CA MET A 100 2.14 24.68 15.41
C MET A 100 2.84 24.01 16.60
N PRO A 101 3.18 24.74 17.67
CA PRO A 101 3.78 24.16 18.88
C PRO A 101 2.85 23.16 19.58
N ASP A 102 3.41 22.11 20.19
CA ASP A 102 2.65 21.05 20.85
C ASP A 102 1.74 21.53 21.98
N ASN A 103 2.21 22.49 22.79
CA ASN A 103 1.41 23.09 23.86
C ASN A 103 0.16 23.80 23.32
N GLU A 104 0.23 24.37 22.11
CA GLU A 104 -0.91 25.02 21.47
C GLU A 104 -1.83 23.99 20.77
N ILE A 105 -1.28 22.90 20.23
CA ILE A 105 -2.09 21.77 19.73
C ILE A 105 -2.91 21.15 20.87
N LEU A 106 -2.32 21.03 22.06
CA LEU A 106 -3.02 20.51 23.25
C LEU A 106 -4.15 21.44 23.73
N GLU A 107 -4.18 22.72 23.32
CA GLU A 107 -5.29 23.63 23.60
C GLU A 107 -6.46 23.48 22.61
N LEU A 108 -6.28 22.78 21.48
CA LEU A 108 -7.35 22.58 20.51
C LEU A 108 -8.50 21.79 21.14
N THR A 109 -9.73 22.03 20.69
CA THR A 109 -10.88 21.19 21.06
C THR A 109 -10.78 19.82 20.42
N ASP A 110 -11.48 18.82 20.98
CA ASP A 110 -11.51 17.47 20.40
C ASP A 110 -12.06 17.48 18.96
N GLN A 111 -13.02 18.37 18.67
CA GLN A 111 -13.55 18.57 17.31
C GLN A 111 -12.49 19.09 16.34
N GLN A 112 -11.69 20.09 16.75
CA GLN A 112 -10.60 20.62 15.92
C GLN A 112 -9.50 19.57 15.73
N LEU A 113 -9.15 18.84 16.79
CA LEU A 113 -8.11 17.83 16.76
C LEU A 113 -8.49 16.63 15.88
N GLY A 114 -9.79 16.29 15.82
CA GLY A 114 -10.33 15.25 14.94
C GLY A 114 -10.56 15.71 13.50
N TYR A 115 -10.40 16.99 13.20
CA TYR A 115 -10.65 17.51 11.86
C TYR A 115 -9.57 17.04 10.87
N GLN A 116 -9.99 16.49 9.73
CA GLN A 116 -9.09 15.77 8.82
C GLN A 116 -7.82 16.56 8.39
N PRO A 117 -7.90 17.84 7.98
CA PRO A 117 -6.70 18.63 7.67
C PRO A 117 -5.73 18.78 8.85
N VAL A 118 -6.24 18.93 10.08
CA VAL A 118 -5.39 18.97 11.28
C VAL A 118 -4.64 17.66 11.42
N VAL A 119 -5.33 16.54 11.27
CA VAL A 119 -4.72 15.21 11.40
C VAL A 119 -3.69 14.93 10.32
N LEU A 120 -3.95 15.31 9.06
CA LEU A 120 -2.97 15.22 7.97
C LEU A 120 -1.71 16.05 8.26
N GLY A 121 -1.89 17.25 8.82
CA GLY A 121 -0.78 18.10 9.23
C GLY A 121 0.05 17.48 10.35
N LEU A 122 -0.62 16.90 11.35
CA LEU A 122 0.03 16.18 12.46
C LEU A 122 0.76 14.92 11.99
N LEU A 123 0.16 14.18 11.05
CA LEU A 123 0.79 13.04 10.41
C LEU A 123 2.12 13.45 9.80
N ASP A 124 2.22 14.55 9.08
CA ASP A 124 3.45 14.96 8.40
C ASP A 124 4.53 15.58 9.30
N ARG A 125 4.40 15.51 10.63
CA ARG A 125 5.41 16.02 11.57
C ARG A 125 6.54 15.01 11.76
N GLU A 126 7.76 15.52 11.98
CA GLU A 126 8.92 14.66 12.27
C GLU A 126 8.80 13.96 13.63
N GLN A 127 8.17 14.62 14.61
CA GLN A 127 7.95 14.06 15.94
C GLN A 127 6.70 14.66 16.59
N LEU A 128 5.87 13.80 17.19
CA LEU A 128 4.72 14.20 18.02
C LEU A 128 4.99 13.89 19.50
N SER A 129 4.51 14.73 20.41
CA SER A 129 4.50 14.38 21.83
C SER A 129 3.53 13.23 22.14
N VAL A 130 3.90 12.43 23.14
CA VAL A 130 3.09 11.31 23.67
C VAL A 130 1.72 11.78 24.15
N GLU A 131 1.63 13.00 24.65
CA GLU A 131 0.37 13.57 25.14
C GLU A 131 -0.63 13.82 24.01
N ILE A 132 -0.19 14.39 22.88
CA ILE A 132 -1.04 14.57 21.69
C ILE A 132 -1.48 13.21 21.15
N MET A 133 -0.56 12.24 21.04
CA MET A 133 -0.88 10.89 20.58
C MET A 133 -1.94 10.22 21.48
N THR A 134 -1.80 10.37 22.80
CA THR A 134 -2.75 9.83 23.78
C THR A 134 -4.12 10.52 23.70
N ARG A 135 -4.17 11.80 23.34
CA ARG A 135 -5.43 12.52 23.16
C ARG A 135 -6.10 12.14 21.85
N MET A 136 -5.33 12.07 20.76
CA MET A 136 -5.76 11.61 19.44
C MET A 136 -6.41 10.22 19.50
N SER A 137 -5.85 9.31 20.29
CA SER A 137 -6.41 7.95 20.44
C SER A 137 -7.78 7.88 21.13
N ARG A 138 -8.20 8.98 21.77
CA ARG A 138 -9.49 9.08 22.47
C ARG A 138 -10.56 9.78 21.65
N LEU A 139 -10.19 10.38 20.51
CA LEU A 139 -11.14 11.09 19.64
C LEU A 139 -12.14 10.11 18.99
N PRO A 140 -13.39 10.55 18.78
CA PRO A 140 -14.36 9.78 18.02
C PRO A 140 -13.94 9.67 16.54
N ASP A 141 -14.12 8.47 15.99
CA ASP A 141 -13.95 7.93 14.63
C ASP A 141 -13.24 8.78 13.56
N GLY A 142 -12.27 8.17 12.86
CA GLY A 142 -11.55 8.76 11.74
C GLY A 142 -10.27 7.99 11.36
N VAL A 143 -10.00 7.92 10.05
CA VAL A 143 -8.75 7.35 9.48
C VAL A 143 -7.49 8.03 10.01
N GLY A 144 -7.58 9.34 10.24
CA GLY A 144 -6.46 10.15 10.67
C GLY A 144 -5.82 9.64 11.98
N PRO A 145 -6.58 9.54 13.09
CA PRO A 145 -6.09 8.98 14.35
C PRO A 145 -5.47 7.58 14.21
N LEU A 146 -6.03 6.70 13.40
CA LEU A 146 -5.47 5.37 13.16
C LEU A 146 -4.16 5.41 12.36
N ASN A 147 -4.13 6.14 11.25
CA ASN A 147 -2.91 6.31 10.44
C ASN A 147 -1.78 6.89 11.27
N LEU A 148 -2.09 7.80 12.19
CA LEU A 148 -1.14 8.40 13.10
C LEU A 148 -0.63 7.36 14.10
N ALA A 149 -1.54 6.58 14.70
CA ALA A 149 -1.18 5.51 15.62
C ALA A 149 -0.27 4.44 14.97
N LEU A 150 -0.50 4.11 13.70
CA LEU A 150 0.31 3.18 12.93
C LEU A 150 1.70 3.77 12.61
N ARG A 151 1.76 5.02 12.13
CA ARG A 151 3.02 5.71 11.81
C ARG A 151 3.94 5.80 13.02
N GLU A 152 3.39 6.18 14.16
CA GLU A 152 4.13 6.39 15.41
C GLU A 152 4.32 5.10 16.23
N ASN A 153 3.90 3.94 15.68
CA ASN A 153 4.09 2.63 16.28
C ASN A 153 3.56 2.54 17.73
N LEU A 154 2.36 3.09 17.95
CA LEU A 154 1.72 3.12 19.26
C LEU A 154 1.41 1.71 19.80
N PRO A 155 1.22 1.55 21.13
CA PRO A 155 0.81 0.30 21.73
C PRO A 155 -0.38 -0.39 21.03
N LEU A 156 -0.31 -1.72 20.94
CA LEU A 156 -1.25 -2.56 20.19
C LEU A 156 -2.71 -2.38 20.64
N ASP A 157 -2.96 -2.21 21.94
CA ASP A 157 -4.29 -1.99 22.50
C ASP A 157 -4.93 -0.70 22.00
N ILE A 158 -4.13 0.35 21.78
CA ILE A 158 -4.56 1.62 21.20
C ILE A 158 -4.90 1.44 19.72
N VAL A 159 -3.98 0.83 18.95
CA VAL A 159 -4.18 0.56 17.52
C VAL A 159 -5.44 -0.29 17.30
N MET A 160 -5.64 -1.33 18.11
CA MET A 160 -6.82 -2.18 18.03
C MET A 160 -8.11 -1.46 18.44
N THR A 161 -8.05 -0.51 19.36
CA THR A 161 -9.23 0.30 19.76
C THR A 161 -9.66 1.23 18.63
N LEU A 162 -8.70 1.88 17.96
CA LEU A 162 -8.95 2.73 16.80
C LEU A 162 -9.40 1.92 15.59
N ALA A 163 -8.72 0.79 15.34
CA ALA A 163 -9.07 -0.10 14.23
C ALA A 163 -10.46 -0.72 14.39
N LYS A 164 -10.91 -0.91 15.64
CA LYS A 164 -12.23 -1.47 15.92
C LYS A 164 -13.42 -0.60 15.52
N ARG A 165 -13.19 0.70 15.33
CA ARG A 165 -14.26 1.67 15.15
C ARG A 165 -14.49 2.09 13.68
N ASP A 166 -13.49 1.90 12.82
CA ASP A 166 -13.50 2.23 11.38
C ASP A 166 -13.29 0.99 10.45
N TRP A 167 -13.70 -0.19 10.91
CA TRP A 167 -13.36 -1.50 10.31
C TRP A 167 -13.62 -1.60 8.79
N ASP A 168 -14.71 -1.03 8.27
CA ASP A 168 -15.08 -1.16 6.85
C ASP A 168 -14.11 -0.45 5.91
N MET A 169 -13.52 0.68 6.33
CA MET A 169 -12.60 1.46 5.50
C MET A 169 -11.14 1.00 5.66
N ILE A 170 -10.80 0.48 6.84
CA ILE A 170 -9.51 -0.17 7.16
C ILE A 170 -9.28 -1.41 6.29
N ILE A 171 -10.33 -2.19 6.05
CA ILE A 171 -10.33 -3.30 5.10
C ILE A 171 -9.94 -2.80 3.70
N GLN A 172 -10.35 -1.64 3.22
CA GLN A 172 -9.99 -1.26 1.84
C GLN A 172 -8.55 -0.76 1.67
N GLU A 173 -7.99 -0.05 2.66
CA GLU A 173 -6.65 0.56 2.54
C GLU A 173 -5.52 -0.37 3.00
N LEU A 174 -5.68 -1.12 4.11
CA LEU A 174 -4.64 -2.03 4.61
C LEU A 174 -4.49 -3.32 3.79
N TYR A 175 -5.45 -3.64 2.91
CA TYR A 175 -5.36 -4.81 2.00
C TYR A 175 -4.13 -4.78 1.10
N LYS A 176 -3.67 -3.59 0.68
CA LYS A 176 -2.53 -3.48 -0.25
C LYS A 176 -1.20 -3.85 0.40
N ASP A 177 -1.10 -3.65 1.72
CA ASP A 177 0.16 -3.72 2.46
C ASP A 177 0.09 -4.67 3.67
N ALA A 178 -0.84 -5.63 3.68
CA ALA A 178 -0.96 -6.64 4.75
C ALA A 178 0.36 -7.40 5.02
N TRP A 179 1.27 -7.43 4.05
CA TRP A 179 2.61 -8.00 4.16
C TRP A 179 3.60 -7.13 4.97
N LEU A 180 3.32 -5.85 5.19
CA LEU A 180 4.09 -4.92 6.03
C LEU A 180 3.62 -4.88 7.48
N LEU A 181 2.53 -5.59 7.82
CA LEU A 181 1.95 -5.52 9.16
C LEU A 181 2.84 -6.23 10.21
N PRO A 182 3.04 -5.60 11.39
CA PRO A 182 3.63 -6.25 12.55
C PRO A 182 2.91 -7.56 12.93
N GLU A 183 3.65 -8.51 13.50
CA GLU A 183 3.12 -9.83 13.92
C GLU A 183 1.94 -9.71 14.89
N SER A 184 2.01 -8.74 15.80
CA SER A 184 0.97 -8.43 16.78
C SER A 184 -0.36 -8.01 16.14
N ILE A 185 -0.33 -7.34 14.99
CA ILE A 185 -1.53 -6.94 14.25
C ILE A 185 -2.12 -8.15 13.51
N ILE A 186 -1.27 -8.95 12.87
CA ILE A 186 -1.68 -10.17 12.16
C ILE A 186 -2.41 -11.14 13.12
N ASP A 187 -1.92 -11.29 14.34
CA ASP A 187 -2.58 -12.09 15.38
C ASP A 187 -4.01 -11.63 15.69
N GLY A 188 -4.25 -10.32 15.71
CA GLY A 188 -5.58 -9.75 15.90
C GLY A 188 -6.52 -10.08 14.73
N TYR A 189 -5.99 -10.08 13.51
CA TYR A 189 -6.74 -10.41 12.31
C TYR A 189 -7.16 -11.87 12.29
N ILE A 190 -6.23 -12.78 12.60
CA ILE A 190 -6.45 -14.23 12.62
C ILE A 190 -7.49 -14.65 13.67
N ARG A 191 -7.57 -13.93 14.80
CA ARG A 191 -8.51 -14.22 15.89
C ARG A 191 -9.86 -13.51 15.75
N SER A 192 -10.07 -12.73 14.69
CA SER A 192 -11.34 -12.02 14.47
C SER A 192 -12.49 -13.00 14.28
N ASP A 193 -13.67 -12.68 14.82
CA ASP A 193 -14.90 -13.45 14.57
C ASP A 193 -15.39 -13.30 13.12
N ASP A 194 -15.02 -12.22 12.43
CA ASP A 194 -15.35 -11.98 11.02
C ASP A 194 -14.36 -12.68 10.08
N SER A 195 -14.88 -13.57 9.23
CA SER A 195 -14.08 -14.29 8.24
C SER A 195 -13.44 -13.37 7.19
N SER A 196 -14.05 -12.23 6.88
CA SER A 196 -13.51 -11.26 5.90
C SER A 196 -12.22 -10.63 6.42
N ILE A 197 -12.13 -10.42 7.74
CA ILE A 197 -10.92 -9.91 8.42
C ILE A 197 -9.85 -11.01 8.48
N ARG A 198 -10.24 -12.24 8.85
CA ARG A 198 -9.31 -13.38 8.85
C ARG A 198 -8.73 -13.65 7.46
N GLN A 199 -9.51 -13.44 6.41
CA GLN A 199 -9.08 -13.59 5.02
C GLN A 199 -7.94 -12.63 4.67
N VAL A 200 -7.96 -11.41 5.21
CA VAL A 200 -6.85 -10.44 5.08
C VAL A 200 -5.63 -10.93 5.84
N GLY A 201 -5.84 -11.41 7.08
CA GLY A 201 -4.77 -11.99 7.89
C GLY A 201 -4.04 -13.11 7.16
N ALA A 202 -4.77 -13.95 6.42
CA ALA A 202 -4.21 -15.02 5.59
C ALA A 202 -3.31 -14.54 4.43
N GLY A 203 -3.44 -13.30 3.98
CA GLY A 203 -2.56 -12.69 2.97
C GLY A 203 -1.27 -12.07 3.53
N GLY A 204 -1.12 -12.00 4.86
CA GLY A 204 -0.01 -11.35 5.55
C GLY A 204 1.28 -12.18 5.66
N GLN A 205 2.26 -11.67 6.42
CA GLN A 205 3.49 -12.39 6.78
C GLN A 205 3.23 -13.32 7.98
N LEU A 206 2.99 -14.60 7.69
CA LEU A 206 2.59 -15.60 8.68
C LEU A 206 3.77 -16.40 9.22
N THR A 207 3.73 -16.73 10.51
CA THR A 207 4.49 -17.84 11.07
C THR A 207 3.86 -19.18 10.70
N TYR A 208 4.61 -20.28 10.85
CA TYR A 208 4.07 -21.63 10.60
C TYR A 208 2.80 -21.92 11.42
N ASN A 209 2.76 -21.55 12.69
CA ASN A 209 1.62 -21.81 13.57
C ASN A 209 0.38 -21.01 13.15
N GLN A 210 0.56 -19.74 12.80
CA GLN A 210 -0.52 -18.88 12.29
C GLN A 210 -1.11 -19.44 11.00
N ALA A 211 -0.26 -19.86 10.05
CA ALA A 211 -0.71 -20.47 8.81
C ALA A 211 -1.44 -21.80 9.05
N MET A 212 -0.99 -22.63 9.99
CA MET A 212 -1.66 -23.88 10.34
C MET A 212 -3.02 -23.65 11.02
N GLN A 213 -3.14 -22.59 11.81
CA GLN A 213 -4.42 -22.15 12.38
C GLN A 213 -5.40 -21.76 11.26
N LEU A 214 -4.96 -20.94 10.31
CA LEU A 214 -5.78 -20.50 9.17
C LEU A 214 -6.09 -21.63 8.18
N ALA A 215 -5.23 -22.63 8.04
CA ALA A 215 -5.53 -23.85 7.29
C ALA A 215 -6.68 -24.68 7.92
N ASN A 216 -7.00 -24.38 9.19
CA ASN A 216 -8.12 -24.94 9.92
C ASN A 216 -9.33 -24.02 10.04
N ASP A 217 -9.31 -22.88 9.35
CA ASP A 217 -10.45 -21.96 9.33
C ASP A 217 -11.70 -22.63 8.73
N SER A 218 -12.86 -22.22 9.23
CA SER A 218 -14.16 -22.68 8.73
C SER A 218 -14.57 -21.98 7.43
N SER A 219 -13.96 -20.83 7.10
CA SER A 219 -14.26 -20.08 5.88
C SER A 219 -13.38 -20.49 4.72
N ASN A 220 -14.01 -20.95 3.63
CA ASN A 220 -13.31 -21.29 2.38
C ASN A 220 -12.54 -20.10 1.79
N ASN A 221 -13.03 -18.87 1.99
CA ASN A 221 -12.35 -17.67 1.49
C ASN A 221 -11.02 -17.43 2.20
N VAL A 222 -10.98 -17.69 3.52
CA VAL A 222 -9.75 -17.60 4.32
C VAL A 222 -8.74 -18.64 3.86
N VAL A 223 -9.19 -19.89 3.71
CA VAL A 223 -8.34 -21.01 3.26
C VAL A 223 -7.81 -20.76 1.84
N THR A 224 -8.64 -20.23 0.95
CA THR A 224 -8.24 -19.85 -0.42
C THR A 224 -7.21 -18.74 -0.43
N SER A 225 -7.38 -17.71 0.40
CA SER A 225 -6.42 -16.62 0.56
C SER A 225 -5.06 -17.12 1.06
N LEU A 226 -5.06 -18.03 2.03
CA LEU A 226 -3.84 -18.70 2.49
C LEU A 226 -3.17 -19.51 1.36
N ALA A 227 -3.94 -20.24 0.56
CA ALA A 227 -3.41 -21.01 -0.56
C ALA A 227 -2.73 -20.11 -1.61
N PHE A 228 -3.34 -18.97 -1.94
CA PHE A 228 -2.72 -17.95 -2.79
C PHE A 228 -1.41 -17.45 -2.20
N LYS A 229 -1.39 -17.16 -0.89
CA LYS A 229 -0.19 -16.66 -0.23
C LYS A 229 0.99 -17.64 -0.29
N LEU A 230 0.73 -18.92 -0.05
CA LEU A 230 1.75 -19.97 -0.15
C LEU A 230 2.27 -20.11 -1.59
N ALA A 231 1.39 -19.97 -2.59
CA ALA A 231 1.76 -20.01 -4.00
C ALA A 231 2.64 -18.82 -4.39
N GLU A 232 2.28 -17.61 -3.94
CA GLU A 232 3.10 -16.40 -4.11
C GLU A 232 4.48 -16.56 -3.45
N MET A 233 4.53 -17.10 -2.23
CA MET A 233 5.79 -17.34 -1.53
C MET A 233 6.70 -18.27 -2.34
N LYS A 234 6.14 -19.34 -2.90
CA LYS A 234 6.92 -20.31 -3.68
C LYS A 234 7.40 -19.72 -5.01
N HIS A 235 6.64 -18.81 -5.60
CA HIS A 235 7.02 -18.14 -6.84
C HIS A 235 8.08 -17.05 -6.64
N HIS A 236 7.90 -16.20 -5.62
CA HIS A 236 8.74 -15.01 -5.39
C HIS A 236 9.82 -15.21 -4.31
N GLY A 237 9.80 -16.33 -3.59
CA GLY A 237 10.81 -16.71 -2.60
C GLY A 237 10.72 -15.97 -1.26
N GLN A 238 9.54 -15.44 -0.87
CA GLN A 238 9.45 -14.54 0.30
C GLN A 238 8.23 -14.78 1.21
N LEU A 239 8.48 -15.43 2.36
CA LEU A 239 7.79 -15.22 3.64
C LEU A 239 8.91 -15.01 4.66
N LEU A 240 9.04 -13.80 5.22
CA LEU A 240 10.09 -13.46 6.18
C LEU A 240 10.00 -14.29 7.48
N ARG A 241 8.81 -14.83 7.78
CA ARG A 241 8.48 -15.53 9.03
C ARG A 241 8.23 -17.03 8.88
N MET A 242 8.47 -17.60 7.69
CA MET A 242 8.29 -19.02 7.44
C MET A 242 9.36 -19.55 6.51
N THR A 243 9.95 -20.69 6.86
CA THR A 243 10.90 -21.39 6.00
C THR A 243 10.18 -22.08 4.82
N PRO A 244 10.86 -22.33 3.69
CA PRO A 244 10.28 -23.10 2.59
C PRO A 244 9.74 -24.47 3.02
N GLN A 245 10.43 -25.15 3.94
CA GLN A 245 10.01 -26.46 4.46
C GLN A 245 8.74 -26.38 5.30
N GLU A 246 8.57 -25.31 6.07
CA GLU A 246 7.33 -25.07 6.82
C GLU A 246 6.17 -24.77 5.89
N SER A 247 6.38 -23.93 4.87
CA SER A 247 5.37 -23.66 3.84
C SER A 247 4.94 -24.92 3.11
N ASP A 248 5.89 -25.78 2.72
CA ASP A 248 5.59 -27.05 2.06
C ASP A 248 4.73 -27.97 2.95
N LYS A 249 4.92 -27.94 4.28
CA LYS A 249 4.07 -28.69 5.22
C LYS A 249 2.65 -28.15 5.26
N VAL A 250 2.47 -26.82 5.28
CA VAL A 250 1.12 -26.20 5.24
C VAL A 250 0.43 -26.52 3.92
N ALA A 251 1.14 -26.39 2.79
CA ALA A 251 0.59 -26.72 1.47
C ALA A 251 0.22 -28.20 1.35
N ALA A 252 1.07 -29.12 1.84
CA ALA A 252 0.76 -30.54 1.86
C ALA A 252 -0.48 -30.85 2.73
N TYR A 253 -0.61 -30.18 3.87
CA TYR A 253 -1.77 -30.32 4.75
C TYR A 253 -3.07 -29.88 4.05
N LEU A 254 -3.07 -28.69 3.43
CA LEU A 254 -4.21 -28.19 2.67
C LEU A 254 -4.60 -29.12 1.52
N TYR A 255 -3.60 -29.64 0.79
CA TYR A 255 -3.83 -30.57 -0.32
C TYR A 255 -4.54 -31.86 0.15
N GLN A 256 -4.13 -32.42 1.29
CA GLN A 256 -4.75 -33.62 1.85
C GLN A 256 -6.16 -33.34 2.36
N LYS A 257 -6.34 -32.24 3.09
CA LYS A 257 -7.62 -31.88 3.69
C LYS A 257 -8.70 -31.57 2.65
N PHE A 258 -8.31 -30.90 1.57
CA PHE A 258 -9.23 -30.42 0.55
C PHE A 258 -9.08 -31.16 -0.78
N GLU A 259 -8.63 -32.43 -0.77
CA GLU A 259 -8.27 -33.20 -1.98
C GLU A 259 -9.35 -33.17 -3.08
N ASN A 260 -10.62 -33.01 -2.72
CA ASN A 260 -11.76 -33.02 -3.64
C ASN A 260 -12.24 -31.63 -4.09
N ASP A 261 -11.70 -30.55 -3.53
CA ASP A 261 -12.01 -29.17 -3.91
C ASP A 261 -11.10 -28.75 -5.07
N ASP A 262 -11.61 -28.86 -6.30
CA ASP A 262 -10.83 -28.53 -7.48
C ASP A 262 -10.41 -27.06 -7.51
N ASP A 263 -11.24 -26.14 -7.03
CA ASP A 263 -10.98 -24.71 -7.11
C ASP A 263 -9.86 -24.32 -6.15
N LEU A 264 -9.91 -24.80 -4.91
CA LEU A 264 -8.85 -24.56 -3.93
C LEU A 264 -7.53 -25.21 -4.34
N ILE A 265 -7.58 -26.46 -4.85
CA ILE A 265 -6.35 -27.15 -5.25
C ILE A 265 -5.71 -26.49 -6.47
N ARG A 266 -6.49 -25.94 -7.39
CA ARG A 266 -5.95 -25.14 -8.51
C ARG A 266 -5.11 -23.98 -8.01
N VAL A 267 -5.59 -23.26 -7.01
CA VAL A 267 -4.85 -22.17 -6.36
C VAL A 267 -3.59 -22.69 -5.66
N LEU A 268 -3.72 -23.79 -4.93
CA LEU A 268 -2.64 -24.38 -4.15
C LEU A 268 -1.55 -25.05 -5.00
N PHE A 269 -1.84 -25.38 -6.25
CA PHE A 269 -0.96 -26.15 -7.15
C PHE A 269 0.48 -25.62 -7.19
N LEU A 270 0.66 -24.30 -7.20
CA LEU A 270 1.96 -23.65 -7.24
C LEU A 270 2.72 -23.71 -5.91
N ALA A 271 2.00 -23.87 -4.80
CA ALA A 271 2.58 -24.04 -3.48
C ALA A 271 3.01 -25.49 -3.18
N LEU A 272 2.52 -26.48 -3.95
CA LEU A 272 2.73 -27.90 -3.64
C LEU A 272 4.21 -28.30 -3.71
N PRO A 273 4.70 -29.18 -2.81
CA PRO A 273 6.00 -29.82 -2.98
C PRO A 273 6.01 -30.74 -4.22
N ASP A 274 7.21 -31.03 -4.73
CA ASP A 274 7.41 -31.69 -6.04
C ASP A 274 6.61 -32.99 -6.23
N ASN A 275 6.54 -33.82 -5.20
CA ASN A 275 5.83 -35.10 -5.22
C ASN A 275 4.29 -34.91 -5.32
N LEU A 276 3.74 -33.92 -4.62
CA LEU A 276 2.32 -33.62 -4.65
C LEU A 276 1.94 -32.88 -5.93
N GLN A 277 2.81 -32.00 -6.44
CA GLN A 277 2.61 -31.36 -7.74
C GLN A 277 2.54 -32.40 -8.87
N PHE A 278 3.37 -33.44 -8.84
CA PHE A 278 3.30 -34.57 -9.77
C PHE A 278 1.98 -35.35 -9.66
N ASN A 279 1.53 -35.66 -8.44
CA ASN A 279 0.28 -36.37 -8.20
C ASN A 279 -0.93 -35.58 -8.71
N PHE A 280 -0.95 -34.26 -8.46
CA PHE A 280 -1.96 -33.37 -9.01
C PHE A 280 -1.97 -33.39 -10.53
N VAL A 281 -0.79 -33.28 -11.16
CA VAL A 281 -0.70 -33.32 -12.64
C VAL A 281 -1.26 -34.63 -13.19
N LYS A 282 -0.89 -35.76 -12.60
CA LYS A 282 -1.41 -37.08 -12.99
C LYS A 282 -2.94 -37.19 -12.86
N ARG A 283 -3.52 -36.53 -11.86
CA ARG A 283 -4.97 -36.50 -11.64
C ARG A 283 -5.68 -35.60 -12.65
N MET A 284 -5.21 -34.38 -12.81
CA MET A 284 -5.81 -33.40 -13.73
C MET A 284 -5.69 -33.82 -15.19
N GLU A 285 -4.63 -34.54 -15.57
CA GLU A 285 -4.49 -35.13 -16.91
C GLU A 285 -5.65 -36.03 -17.27
N LYS A 286 -6.15 -36.81 -16.30
CA LYS A 286 -7.28 -37.71 -16.50
C LYS A 286 -8.62 -36.96 -16.49
N LYS A 287 -8.73 -35.95 -15.63
CA LYS A 287 -10.00 -35.27 -15.33
C LYS A 287 -10.33 -34.16 -16.32
N SER A 288 -9.35 -33.35 -16.68
CA SER A 288 -9.52 -32.20 -17.57
C SER A 288 -8.22 -31.89 -18.30
N PRO A 289 -7.95 -32.55 -19.43
CA PRO A 289 -6.73 -32.32 -20.21
C PRO A 289 -6.52 -30.84 -20.60
N ALA A 290 -7.58 -30.11 -20.93
CA ALA A 290 -7.51 -28.69 -21.31
C ALA A 290 -6.93 -27.78 -20.21
N TYR A 291 -6.89 -28.23 -18.96
CA TYR A 291 -6.27 -27.50 -17.85
C TYR A 291 -4.80 -27.17 -18.11
N PHE A 292 -4.15 -28.02 -18.91
CA PHE A 292 -2.74 -27.91 -19.21
C PHE A 292 -2.41 -27.05 -20.42
N CYS A 293 -3.42 -26.38 -20.99
CA CYS A 293 -3.25 -25.33 -21.99
C CYS A 293 -3.09 -23.94 -21.31
N CYS A 294 -3.24 -23.84 -19.98
CA CYS A 294 -3.26 -22.59 -19.23
C CYS A 294 -1.86 -21.99 -18.95
N ARG A 295 -1.81 -20.68 -18.63
CA ARG A 295 -0.57 -19.97 -18.26
C ARG A 295 0.15 -20.59 -17.05
N ASP A 296 -0.58 -21.24 -16.16
CA ASP A 296 -0.02 -21.86 -14.94
C ASP A 296 1.01 -22.98 -15.25
N MET A 297 1.06 -23.47 -16.49
CA MET A 297 2.14 -24.33 -17.02
C MET A 297 3.53 -23.70 -16.93
N GLN A 298 3.61 -22.36 -16.97
CA GLN A 298 4.87 -21.61 -16.99
C GLN A 298 5.61 -21.64 -15.63
N VAL A 299 4.96 -22.15 -14.60
CA VAL A 299 5.46 -22.06 -13.21
C VAL A 299 5.51 -23.41 -12.48
N ILE A 300 5.25 -24.51 -13.19
CA ILE A 300 5.48 -25.89 -12.69
C ILE A 300 6.98 -26.06 -12.42
N HIS A 301 7.34 -26.51 -11.23
CA HIS A 301 8.73 -26.71 -10.82
C HIS A 301 9.10 -28.19 -10.63
N SER A 302 8.13 -29.09 -10.51
CA SER A 302 8.37 -30.52 -10.37
C SER A 302 8.89 -31.14 -11.67
N ASP A 303 10.14 -31.59 -11.67
CA ASP A 303 10.77 -32.26 -12.81
C ASP A 303 9.96 -33.47 -13.29
N ALA A 304 9.45 -34.28 -12.36
CA ALA A 304 8.63 -35.45 -12.68
C ALA A 304 7.29 -35.04 -13.35
N ALA A 305 6.68 -33.95 -12.89
CA ALA A 305 5.44 -33.42 -13.46
C ALA A 305 5.67 -32.90 -14.88
N LEU A 306 6.76 -32.16 -15.07
CA LEU A 306 7.20 -31.66 -16.37
C LEU A 306 7.46 -32.83 -17.34
N GLN A 307 8.23 -33.85 -16.96
CA GLN A 307 8.46 -35.04 -17.80
C GLN A 307 7.16 -35.74 -18.22
N ARG A 308 6.21 -35.85 -17.29
CA ARG A 308 4.93 -36.50 -17.56
C ARG A 308 4.11 -35.73 -18.59
N LEU A 309 4.03 -34.41 -18.44
CA LEU A 309 3.35 -33.55 -19.40
C LEU A 309 4.04 -33.63 -20.77
N LEU A 310 5.37 -33.56 -20.80
CA LEU A 310 6.13 -33.67 -22.05
C LEU A 310 5.92 -34.98 -22.80
N THR A 311 5.74 -36.09 -22.08
CA THR A 311 5.56 -37.41 -22.70
C THR A 311 4.13 -37.64 -23.17
N ARG A 312 3.13 -37.16 -22.42
CA ARG A 312 1.73 -37.52 -22.62
C ARG A 312 0.84 -36.45 -23.23
N PHE A 313 1.21 -35.17 -23.10
CA PHE A 313 0.46 -34.09 -23.74
C PHE A 313 0.88 -33.95 -25.20
N ASN A 314 -0.09 -34.03 -26.10
CA ASN A 314 0.07 -33.80 -27.52
C ASN A 314 -0.76 -32.59 -27.96
N ASP A 315 -0.49 -31.45 -27.32
CA ASP A 315 -1.17 -30.19 -27.59
C ASP A 315 -0.13 -29.06 -27.80
N PRO A 316 -0.14 -28.40 -28.98
CA PRO A 316 0.76 -27.30 -29.30
C PRO A 316 0.71 -26.12 -28.32
N GLU A 317 -0.47 -25.77 -27.80
CA GLU A 317 -0.64 -24.64 -26.88
C GLU A 317 0.02 -24.93 -25.52
N GLY A 318 -0.23 -26.12 -24.96
CA GLY A 318 0.43 -26.60 -23.75
C GLY A 318 1.96 -26.66 -23.88
N TRP A 319 2.50 -27.09 -25.03
CA TRP A 319 3.95 -27.07 -25.27
C TRP A 319 4.54 -25.66 -25.34
N SER A 320 3.83 -24.72 -25.95
CA SER A 320 4.24 -23.31 -26.01
C SER A 320 4.31 -22.69 -24.62
N ASN A 321 3.33 -22.99 -23.76
CA ASN A 321 3.34 -22.52 -22.37
C ASN A 321 4.41 -23.24 -21.53
N LEU A 322 4.63 -24.54 -21.71
CA LEU A 322 5.76 -25.23 -21.08
C LEU A 322 7.10 -24.63 -21.51
N ALA A 323 7.32 -24.33 -22.79
CA ALA A 323 8.58 -23.76 -23.25
C ALA A 323 8.95 -22.42 -22.57
N LYS A 324 7.93 -21.65 -22.17
CA LYS A 324 8.06 -20.38 -21.43
C LYS A 324 8.33 -20.58 -19.94
N ASN A 325 8.28 -21.81 -19.43
CA ASN A 325 8.49 -22.08 -18.03
C ASN A 325 9.91 -21.73 -17.57
N GLN A 326 10.01 -20.95 -16.49
CA GLN A 326 11.30 -20.43 -16.00
C GLN A 326 12.15 -21.49 -15.30
N TYR A 327 11.53 -22.51 -14.70
CA TYR A 327 12.18 -23.58 -13.95
C TYR A 327 12.71 -24.71 -14.83
N LEU A 328 12.28 -24.78 -16.10
CA LEU A 328 12.81 -25.77 -17.03
C LEU A 328 14.28 -25.53 -17.36
N SER A 329 15.09 -26.58 -17.23
CA SER A 329 16.46 -26.58 -17.72
C SER A 329 16.53 -26.37 -19.24
N THR A 330 17.65 -25.82 -19.72
CA THR A 330 17.91 -25.59 -21.15
C THR A 330 17.75 -26.88 -21.97
N SER A 331 18.22 -28.01 -21.46
CA SER A 331 18.05 -29.32 -22.10
C SER A 331 16.57 -29.69 -22.27
N MET A 332 15.73 -29.35 -21.29
CA MET A 332 14.30 -29.62 -21.34
C MET A 332 13.57 -28.71 -22.31
N LYS A 333 13.92 -27.42 -22.33
CA LYS A 333 13.40 -26.47 -23.32
C LYS A 333 13.75 -26.91 -24.74
N GLN A 334 14.95 -27.42 -24.98
CA GLN A 334 15.35 -27.98 -26.27
C GLN A 334 14.51 -29.20 -26.67
N LYS A 335 14.21 -30.12 -25.74
CA LYS A 335 13.34 -31.28 -26.01
C LYS A 335 11.92 -30.86 -26.38
N ILE A 336 11.37 -29.84 -25.72
CA ILE A 336 10.05 -29.27 -26.07
C ILE A 336 10.07 -28.70 -27.49
N TRP A 337 11.07 -27.89 -27.81
CA TRP A 337 11.22 -27.30 -29.13
C TRP A 337 11.34 -28.36 -30.24
N GLN A 338 12.13 -29.41 -30.02
CA GLN A 338 12.25 -30.52 -30.97
C GLN A 338 10.91 -31.22 -31.19
N ARG A 339 10.14 -31.45 -30.12
CA ARG A 339 8.81 -32.08 -30.21
C ARG A 339 7.79 -31.21 -30.94
N ALA A 340 7.78 -29.90 -30.66
CA ALA A 340 6.93 -28.93 -31.36
C ALA A 340 7.27 -28.87 -32.87
N LEU A 341 8.57 -28.87 -33.21
CA LEU A 341 9.04 -28.92 -34.60
C LEU A 341 8.64 -30.24 -35.30
N SER A 342 8.78 -31.38 -34.64
CA SER A 342 8.33 -32.67 -35.18
C SER A 342 6.82 -32.72 -35.40
N HIS A 343 6.03 -32.17 -34.48
CA HIS A 343 4.58 -32.09 -34.63
C HIS A 343 4.19 -31.21 -35.82
N ARG A 344 4.80 -30.03 -35.98
CA ARG A 344 4.58 -29.15 -37.14
C ARG A 344 4.89 -29.83 -38.47
N LYS A 345 5.99 -30.58 -38.54
CA LYS A 345 6.35 -31.35 -39.75
C LYS A 345 5.31 -32.41 -40.09
N ASN A 346 4.68 -33.01 -39.08
CA ASN A 346 3.74 -34.12 -39.26
C ASN A 346 2.27 -33.68 -39.38
N ASN A 347 1.92 -32.45 -38.94
CA ASN A 347 0.58 -31.89 -39.00
C ASN A 347 0.57 -30.46 -39.58
N PRO A 348 0.92 -30.27 -40.86
CA PRO A 348 1.08 -28.94 -41.48
C PRO A 348 -0.22 -28.12 -41.59
N LYS A 349 -1.40 -28.73 -41.38
CA LYS A 349 -2.71 -28.07 -41.41
C LYS A 349 -3.18 -27.52 -40.06
N ALA A 350 -2.44 -27.76 -38.97
CA ALA A 350 -2.85 -27.37 -37.62
C ALA A 350 -2.50 -25.90 -37.26
N ASP A 351 -1.76 -25.19 -38.13
CA ASP A 351 -1.30 -23.81 -37.94
C ASP A 351 -1.98 -22.81 -38.91
N SER A 352 -3.15 -23.13 -39.49
CA SER A 352 -3.96 -22.17 -40.28
C SER A 352 -4.94 -21.38 -39.44
#